data_AF-A0A418WX32-F1
#
_entry.id   AF-A0A418WX32-F1
#
_cell.length_a   1.000
_cell.length_b   1.000
_cell.length_c   1.000
_cell.angle_alpha   90.00
_cell.angle_beta   90.00
_cell.angle_gamma   90.00
#
_symmetry.space_group_name_H-M   'P 1'
#
loop_
_entity.id
_entity.type
_entity.pdbx_description
1 polymer ?
#
loop_
_entity_poly.entity_id
_entity_poly.type
_entity_poly.pdbx_seq_one_letter_code
_entity_poly.pdbx_strand_id
1 'polypeptide(L)'
;MNTKQIVAAVAVLFAAGSALAANDAYVDHSDFTSTRSRAEVRAELDQAYRQGQVAALQNTELVAQPKLASGKSRADVRAELDRAYKSDELARTGGYVEYPQVASIRTREDVRQEALQAARNSRNAEVHAGGN
;
A
#
# COMPACT_ATOMS: atom_id res chain seq x y z
N MET A 1 -20.87 44.76 -19.99
CA MET A 1 -20.81 43.68 -18.96
C MET A 1 -20.82 44.33 -17.58
N ASN A 2 -21.64 43.82 -16.65
CA ASN A 2 -21.83 44.42 -15.33
C ASN A 2 -20.72 43.95 -14.37
N THR A 3 -19.75 44.82 -14.06
CA THR A 3 -18.58 44.55 -13.20
C THR A 3 -18.95 43.94 -11.84
N LYS A 4 -20.17 44.22 -11.35
CA LYS A 4 -20.75 43.64 -10.14
C LYS A 4 -20.91 42.11 -10.21
N GLN A 5 -21.19 41.56 -11.38
CA GLN A 5 -21.31 40.11 -11.59
C GLN A 5 -19.95 39.40 -11.54
N ILE A 6 -18.88 40.07 -11.98
CA ILE A 6 -17.51 39.54 -11.93
C ILE A 6 -17.02 39.48 -10.47
N VAL A 7 -17.25 40.54 -9.69
CA VAL A 7 -16.83 40.58 -8.27
C VAL A 7 -17.58 39.54 -7.42
N ALA A 8 -18.87 39.33 -7.68
CA ALA A 8 -19.66 38.30 -7.00
C ALA A 8 -19.13 36.88 -7.31
N ALA A 9 -18.77 36.60 -8.56
CA ALA A 9 -18.23 35.31 -8.97
C ALA A 9 -16.87 35.01 -8.30
N VAL A 10 -16.01 36.03 -8.15
CA VAL A 10 -14.70 35.88 -7.49
C VAL A 10 -14.87 35.62 -5.98
N ALA A 11 -15.80 36.30 -5.31
CA ALA A 11 -16.06 36.08 -3.88
C ALA A 11 -16.55 34.65 -3.57
N VAL A 12 -17.39 34.08 -4.45
CA VAL A 12 -17.86 32.68 -4.33
C VAL A 12 -16.71 31.69 -4.53
N LEU A 13 -15.78 31.98 -5.45
CA LEU A 13 -14.62 31.12 -5.71
C LEU A 13 -13.62 31.10 -4.54
N PHE A 14 -13.40 32.24 -3.88
CA PHE A 14 -12.54 32.32 -2.68
C PHE A 14 -13.16 31.64 -1.45
N ALA A 15 -14.49 31.67 -1.30
CA ALA A 15 -15.17 31.00 -0.20
C ALA A 15 -15.16 29.46 -0.32
N ALA A 16 -15.02 28.91 -1.53
CA ALA A 16 -14.96 27.47 -1.78
C ALA A 16 -13.54 26.88 -1.75
N GLY A 17 -12.49 27.72 -1.76
CA GLY A 17 -11.09 27.27 -1.85
C GLY A 17 -10.49 26.71 -0.56
N SER A 18 -11.10 26.97 0.60
CA SER A 18 -10.56 26.59 1.92
C SER A 18 -10.78 25.12 2.31
N ALA A 19 -11.54 24.35 1.53
CA ALA A 19 -11.84 22.94 1.82
C ALA A 19 -10.88 21.93 1.16
N LEU A 20 -9.99 22.37 0.25
CA LEU A 20 -9.16 21.46 -0.54
C LEU A 20 -7.85 21.03 0.17
N ALA A 21 -7.47 21.68 1.27
CA ALA A 21 -6.21 21.42 1.98
C ALA A 21 -6.36 20.76 3.36
N ALA A 22 -7.58 20.41 3.78
CA ALA A 22 -7.85 19.86 5.11
C ALA A 22 -7.66 18.33 5.22
N ASN A 23 -7.17 17.67 4.16
CA ASN A 23 -7.19 16.20 4.03
C ASN A 23 -5.84 15.50 4.28
N ASP A 24 -4.88 16.18 4.91
CA ASP A 24 -3.60 15.57 5.31
C ASP A 24 -3.63 14.95 6.72
N ALA A 25 -4.81 14.90 7.35
CA ALA A 25 -5.00 14.20 8.62
C ALA A 25 -5.00 12.68 8.38
N TYR A 26 -4.09 11.96 9.05
CA TYR A 26 -4.14 10.51 9.10
C TYR A 26 -5.49 10.04 9.67
N VAL A 27 -6.29 9.36 8.84
CA VAL A 27 -7.53 8.71 9.27
C VAL A 27 -7.20 7.26 9.62
N ASP A 28 -7.42 6.87 10.86
CA ASP A 28 -7.28 5.47 11.26
C ASP A 28 -8.48 4.66 10.73
N HIS A 29 -8.19 3.53 10.09
CA HIS A 29 -9.17 2.59 9.54
C HIS A 29 -9.13 1.24 10.26
N SER A 30 -8.44 1.15 11.40
CA SER A 30 -8.24 -0.08 12.17
C SER A 30 -9.54 -0.76 12.61
N ASP A 31 -10.62 0.00 12.84
CA ASP A 31 -11.92 -0.51 13.25
C ASP A 31 -12.83 -0.94 12.09
N PHE A 32 -12.41 -0.75 10.83
CA PHE A 32 -13.23 -1.15 9.68
C PHE A 32 -13.19 -2.66 9.46
N THR A 33 -14.33 -3.32 9.68
CA THR A 33 -14.53 -4.73 9.33
C THR A 33 -15.47 -4.83 8.14
N SER A 34 -15.00 -5.37 7.02
CA SER A 34 -15.85 -5.60 5.85
C SER A 34 -16.83 -6.74 6.11
N THR A 35 -18.09 -6.55 5.75
CA THR A 35 -19.12 -7.59 5.72
C THR A 35 -19.11 -8.42 4.43
N ARG A 36 -18.35 -7.98 3.41
CA ARG A 36 -18.27 -8.66 2.10
C ARG A 36 -17.17 -9.69 2.09
N SER A 37 -17.42 -10.79 1.39
CA SER A 37 -16.39 -11.77 1.10
C SER A 37 -15.33 -11.19 0.18
N ARG A 38 -14.13 -11.78 0.23
CA ARG A 38 -13.02 -11.41 -0.67
C ARG A 38 -13.35 -11.62 -2.14
N ALA A 39 -14.24 -12.56 -2.45
CA ALA A 39 -14.68 -12.84 -3.81
C ALA A 39 -15.58 -11.71 -4.33
N GLU A 40 -16.54 -11.27 -3.51
CA GLU A 40 -17.46 -10.17 -3.85
C GLU A 40 -16.71 -8.84 -4.02
N VAL A 41 -15.77 -8.53 -3.12
CA VAL A 41 -14.95 -7.32 -3.23
C VAL A 41 -14.15 -7.29 -4.54
N ARG A 42 -13.62 -8.45 -4.98
CA ARG A 42 -12.91 -8.53 -6.27
C ARG A 42 -13.86 -8.33 -7.45
N ALA A 43 -15.03 -8.96 -7.42
CA ALA A 43 -16.01 -8.81 -8.49
C ALA A 43 -16.49 -7.36 -8.64
N GLU A 44 -16.75 -6.68 -7.52
CA GLU A 44 -17.09 -5.25 -7.51
C GLU A 44 -15.95 -4.38 -8.03
N LEU A 45 -14.71 -4.66 -7.61
CA LEU A 45 -13.55 -3.92 -8.07
C LEU A 45 -13.37 -4.07 -9.59
N ASP A 46 -13.50 -5.28 -10.12
CA ASP A 46 -13.44 -5.55 -11.57
C ASP A 46 -14.56 -4.82 -12.33
N GLN A 47 -15.77 -4.76 -11.77
CA GLN A 47 -16.87 -4.01 -12.34
C GLN A 47 -16.57 -2.50 -12.34
N ALA A 48 -16.05 -1.96 -11.24
CA ALA A 48 -15.74 -0.54 -11.12
C ALA A 48 -14.61 -0.12 -12.08
N TYR A 49 -13.62 -0.99 -12.32
CA TYR A 49 -12.62 -0.78 -13.38
C TYR A 49 -13.24 -0.72 -14.77
N ARG A 50 -14.15 -1.64 -15.11
CA ARG A 50 -14.86 -1.63 -16.41
C ARG A 50 -15.72 -0.39 -16.61
N GLN A 51 -16.28 0.14 -15.52
CA GLN A 51 -17.09 1.35 -15.52
C GLN A 51 -16.24 2.63 -15.45
N GLY A 52 -14.91 2.53 -15.39
CA GLY A 52 -14.00 3.67 -15.29
C GLY A 52 -14.15 4.48 -13.99
N GLN A 53 -14.79 3.91 -12.97
CA GLN A 53 -15.04 4.57 -11.68
C GLN A 53 -13.82 4.55 -10.77
N VAL A 54 -12.95 3.56 -10.95
CA VAL A 54 -11.66 3.48 -10.28
C VAL A 54 -10.60 3.78 -11.33
N ALA A 55 -9.77 4.79 -11.08
CA ALA A 55 -8.56 5.00 -11.87
C ALA A 55 -7.75 3.70 -11.80
N ALA A 56 -7.68 2.97 -12.91
CA ALA A 56 -6.68 1.91 -13.06
C ALA A 56 -5.37 2.53 -12.63
N LEU A 57 -4.74 2.00 -11.57
CA LEU A 57 -3.47 2.47 -11.03
C LEU A 57 -2.58 2.83 -12.22
N GLN A 58 -2.46 4.13 -12.52
CA GLN A 58 -1.68 4.63 -13.66
C GLN A 58 -0.18 4.52 -13.36
N ASN A 59 0.21 3.70 -12.38
CA ASN A 59 1.55 3.16 -12.25
C ASN A 59 1.78 2.19 -13.40
N THR A 60 1.98 2.75 -14.58
CA THR A 60 2.45 2.08 -15.80
C THR A 60 3.82 1.42 -15.60
N GLU A 61 4.49 1.67 -14.47
CA GLU A 61 5.74 1.03 -14.09
C GLU A 61 5.55 -0.39 -13.50
N LEU A 62 4.36 -0.74 -13.02
CA LEU A 62 4.08 -2.09 -12.54
C LEU A 62 3.68 -2.97 -13.74
N VAL A 63 4.69 -3.49 -14.44
CA VAL A 63 4.47 -4.61 -15.36
C VAL A 63 3.83 -5.74 -14.57
N ALA A 64 2.57 -6.04 -14.87
CA ALA A 64 1.89 -7.19 -14.31
C ALA A 64 2.74 -8.42 -14.63
N GLN A 65 3.41 -8.98 -13.62
CA GLN A 65 4.20 -10.18 -13.85
C GLN A 65 3.23 -11.27 -14.32
N PRO A 66 3.50 -11.91 -15.48
CA PRO A 66 2.68 -13.01 -15.91
C PRO A 66 2.65 -14.03 -14.78
N LYS A 67 1.45 -14.48 -14.40
CA LYS A 67 1.33 -15.64 -13.53
C LYS A 67 1.96 -16.81 -14.26
N LEU A 68 3.21 -17.11 -13.93
CA LEU A 68 3.87 -18.33 -14.33
C LEU A 68 3.15 -19.45 -13.58
N ALA A 69 2.17 -20.05 -14.25
CA ALA A 69 1.57 -21.28 -13.77
C ALA A 69 2.65 -22.36 -13.89
N SER A 70 3.39 -22.60 -12.80
CA SER A 70 4.22 -23.79 -12.71
C SER A 70 3.29 -24.99 -12.79
N GLY A 71 3.42 -25.81 -13.85
CA GLY A 71 2.66 -27.06 -13.99
C GLY A 71 3.05 -28.13 -12.96
N LYS A 72 4.07 -27.87 -12.13
CA LYS A 72 4.55 -28.76 -11.08
C LYS A 72 3.85 -28.47 -9.77
N SER A 73 3.51 -29.52 -9.02
CA SER A 73 3.04 -29.34 -7.65
C SER A 73 4.16 -28.76 -6.78
N ARG A 74 3.80 -28.11 -5.67
CA ARG A 74 4.80 -27.61 -4.71
C ARG A 74 5.69 -28.74 -4.15
N ALA A 75 5.16 -29.96 -4.06
CA ALA A 75 5.91 -31.12 -3.60
C ALA A 75 6.98 -31.52 -4.63
N ASP A 76 6.61 -31.53 -5.92
CA ASP A 76 7.55 -31.87 -7.00
C ASP A 76 8.68 -30.85 -7.12
N VAL A 77 8.35 -29.56 -7.00
CA VAL A 77 9.34 -28.47 -7.01
C VAL A 77 10.34 -28.62 -5.86
N ARG A 78 9.88 -28.98 -4.66
CA ARG A 78 10.78 -29.23 -3.51
C ARG A 78 11.67 -30.45 -3.73
N ALA A 79 11.11 -31.54 -4.24
CA ALA A 79 11.87 -32.76 -4.52
C ALA A 79 12.92 -32.57 -5.64
N GLU A 80 12.66 -31.70 -6.61
CA GLU A 80 13.62 -31.30 -7.63
C GLU A 80 14.72 -30.40 -7.05
N LEU A 81 14.35 -29.44 -6.21
CA LEU A 81 15.29 -28.57 -5.53
C LEU A 81 16.25 -29.36 -4.62
N ASP A 82 15.73 -30.33 -3.86
CA ASP A 82 16.55 -31.22 -3.02
C ASP A 82 17.52 -32.08 -3.83
N ARG A 83 17.13 -32.48 -5.05
CA ARG A 83 18.00 -33.23 -5.97
C ARG A 83 19.11 -32.32 -6.51
N ALA A 84 18.77 -31.11 -6.93
CA ALA A 84 19.73 -30.11 -7.42
C ALA A 84 20.77 -29.71 -6.36
N TYR A 85 20.36 -29.64 -5.09
CA TYR A 85 21.29 -29.41 -3.97
C TYR A 85 22.21 -30.59 -3.68
N LYS A 86 21.78 -31.82 -3.97
CA LYS A 86 22.60 -33.03 -3.77
C LYS A 86 23.54 -33.29 -4.94
N SER A 87 23.16 -32.87 -6.15
CA SER A 87 23.99 -32.97 -7.35
C SER A 87 25.06 -31.88 -7.45
N ASP A 88 25.13 -30.94 -6.48
CA ASP A 88 26.01 -29.76 -6.47
C ASP A 88 25.89 -28.89 -7.74
N GLU A 89 24.80 -29.09 -8.48
CA GLU A 89 24.48 -28.43 -9.76
C GLU A 89 23.95 -27.01 -9.52
N LEU A 90 23.33 -26.80 -8.35
CA LEU A 90 23.07 -25.49 -7.80
C LEU A 90 24.10 -25.22 -6.72
N ALA A 91 25.11 -24.40 -7.03
CA ALA A 91 26.00 -23.92 -5.98
C ALA A 91 25.15 -23.28 -4.88
N ARG A 92 25.44 -23.58 -3.61
CA ARG A 92 24.90 -22.83 -2.46
C ARG A 92 25.45 -21.38 -2.42
N THR A 93 25.60 -20.75 -3.59
CA THR A 93 26.01 -19.36 -3.74
C THR A 93 24.87 -18.47 -3.32
N GLY A 94 24.78 -18.24 -2.01
CA GLY A 94 24.72 -16.92 -1.38
C GLY A 94 23.57 -15.96 -1.68
N GLY A 95 22.58 -16.30 -2.51
CA GLY A 95 21.50 -15.39 -2.87
C GLY A 95 20.18 -15.61 -2.11
N TYR A 96 19.93 -16.83 -1.64
CA TYR A 96 18.72 -17.16 -0.87
C TYR A 96 19.08 -17.25 0.60
N VAL A 97 18.85 -16.16 1.33
CA VAL A 97 18.65 -16.24 2.78
C VAL A 97 17.26 -16.82 2.96
N GLU A 98 17.20 -18.11 3.28
CA GLU A 98 15.99 -18.66 3.88
C GLU A 98 15.79 -17.89 5.18
N TYR A 99 14.83 -16.97 5.22
CA TYR A 99 14.46 -16.31 6.47
C TYR A 99 13.84 -17.41 7.34
N PRO A 100 14.51 -17.89 8.41
CA PRO A 100 13.80 -18.65 9.41
C PRO A 100 12.61 -17.79 9.83
N GLN A 101 11.42 -18.37 9.99
CA GLN A 101 10.30 -17.62 10.54
C GLN A 101 10.64 -17.23 11.97
N VAL A 102 11.29 -16.07 12.13
CA VAL A 102 11.57 -15.49 13.43
C VAL A 102 10.24 -14.93 13.90
N ALA A 103 9.56 -15.68 14.76
CA ALA A 103 8.44 -15.12 15.49
C ALA A 103 8.95 -13.88 16.24
N SER A 104 8.31 -12.73 16.02
CA SER A 104 8.62 -11.53 16.80
C SER A 104 8.48 -11.88 18.29
N ILE A 105 9.52 -11.61 19.08
CA ILE A 105 9.44 -11.71 20.55
C ILE A 105 8.51 -10.63 21.14
N ARG A 106 8.12 -9.64 20.33
CA ARG A 106 7.21 -8.55 20.70
C ARG A 106 5.82 -8.82 20.18
N THR A 107 4.82 -8.45 20.99
CA THR A 107 3.43 -8.57 20.57
C THR A 107 3.13 -7.59 19.44
N ARG A 108 2.08 -7.86 18.66
CA ARG A 108 1.64 -6.94 17.60
C ARG A 108 1.28 -5.56 18.15
N GLU A 109 0.81 -5.50 19.40
CA GLU A 109 0.46 -4.25 20.05
C GLU A 109 1.70 -3.44 20.41
N ASP A 110 2.75 -4.08 20.93
CA ASP A 110 4.02 -3.40 21.23
C ASP A 110 4.66 -2.79 19.98
N VAL A 111 4.56 -3.48 18.85
CA VAL A 111 5.06 -2.98 17.55
C VAL A 111 4.22 -1.81 17.06
N ARG A 112 2.90 -1.84 17.27
CA ARG A 112 1.99 -0.74 16.92
C ARG A 112 2.30 0.51 17.73
N GLN A 113 2.50 0.37 19.05
CA GLN A 113 2.80 1.50 19.93
C GLN A 113 4.14 2.16 19.57
N GLU A 114 5.15 1.35 19.24
CA GLU A 114 6.43 1.87 18.76
C GLU A 114 6.29 2.63 17.43
N ALA A 115 5.50 2.11 16.48
CA ALA A 115 5.25 2.81 15.22
C ALA A 115 4.55 4.16 15.43
N LEU A 116 3.57 4.22 16.34
CA LEU A 116 2.90 5.48 16.71
C LEU A 116 3.86 6.47 17.38
N GLN A 117 4.77 6.00 18.23
CA GLN A 117 5.77 6.83 18.89
C GLN A 117 6.79 7.38 17.88
N ALA A 118 7.26 6.55 16.95
CA ALA A 118 8.15 6.97 15.88
C ALA A 118 7.52 8.05 15.00
N ALA A 119 6.24 7.90 14.64
CA ALA A 119 5.48 8.89 13.85
C ALA A 119 5.20 10.20 14.59
N ARG A 120 5.18 10.20 15.93
CA ARG A 120 5.10 11.43 16.73
C ARG A 120 6.45 12.12 16.80
N ASN A 121 7.52 11.34 16.97
CA ASN A 121 8.87 11.87 17.04
C ASN A 121 9.33 12.49 15.72
N SER A 122 8.98 11.89 14.57
CA SER A 122 9.27 12.46 13.25
C SER A 122 8.57 13.81 13.04
N ARG A 123 7.28 13.91 13.41
CA ARG A 123 6.53 15.19 13.36
C ARG A 123 7.14 16.26 14.25
N ASN A 124 7.59 15.89 15.45
CA ASN A 124 8.22 16.84 16.36
C ASN A 124 9.61 17.30 15.87
N ALA A 125 10.36 16.43 15.17
CA ALA A 125 11.65 16.78 14.57
C ALA A 125 11.50 17.78 13.42
N GLU A 126 10.42 17.67 12.62
CA GLU A 126 10.11 18.59 11.52
C GLU A 126 9.74 19.99 12.02
N VAL A 127 9.02 20.07 13.16
CA VAL A 127 8.68 21.34 13.83
C VAL A 127 9.92 22.06 14.39
N HIS A 128 10.96 21.34 14.79
CA HIS A 128 12.20 21.95 15.29
C HIS A 128 13.19 22.37 14.19
N ALA A 129 13.00 21.92 12.95
CA ALA A 129 13.86 22.27 11.80
C ALA A 129 13.41 23.55 11.07
N GLY A 130 12.18 24.05 11.32
CA GLY A 130 11.60 25.23 10.66
C GLY A 130 11.72 26.55 11.43
N GLY A 131 12.44 26.58 12.56
CA GLY A 131 12.62 27.78 13.37
C GLY A 131 14.05 28.31 13.32
N ASN A 132 14.35 29.13 12.30
CA ASN A 132 15.36 30.20 12.30
C ASN A 132 15.01 31.21 11.22
#